data_AF-A0A523ZWB3-F1
#
_entry.id   AF-A0A523ZWB3-F1
#
_cell.length_a   1.000
_cell.length_b   1.000
_cell.length_c   1.000
_cell.angle_alpha   90.00
_cell.angle_beta   90.00
_cell.angle_gamma   90.00
#
_symmetry.space_group_name_H-M   'P 1'
#
loop_
_entity.id
_entity.type
_entity.pdbx_description
1 polymer ?
#
loop_
_entity_poly.entity_id
_entity_poly.type
_entity_poly.pdbx_seq_one_letter_code
_entity_poly.pdbx_strand_id
1 'polypeptide(L)'
;MSVKDVEAFSRSVIENVERVIVGKREAIELVMVALFCEGHVLIEDVPGVGKTMLARSLAISIGCSFKRLQCTPDLLPNDVTGVSIYNQKT
;
A
#
# COMPACT_ATOMS: atom_id res chain seq x y z
N MET A 1 -8.67 -8.25 -20.90
CA MET A 1 -9.04 -8.71 -19.55
C MET A 1 -10.54 -8.80 -19.47
N SER A 2 -11.07 -9.99 -19.20
CA SER A 2 -12.49 -10.16 -18.87
C SER A 2 -12.74 -9.82 -17.39
N VAL A 3 -13.98 -9.52 -17.03
CA VAL A 3 -14.37 -9.30 -15.62
C VAL A 3 -14.04 -10.51 -14.76
N LYS A 4 -14.12 -11.73 -15.32
CA LYS A 4 -13.74 -12.97 -14.62
C LYS A 4 -12.26 -13.05 -14.29
N ASP A 5 -11.39 -12.51 -15.14
CA ASP A 5 -9.94 -12.48 -14.89
C ASP A 5 -9.62 -11.55 -13.72
N VAL A 6 -10.30 -10.39 -13.65
CA VAL A 6 -10.16 -9.43 -12.54
C VAL A 6 -10.63 -10.04 -11.23
N GLU A 7 -11.77 -10.73 -11.25
CA GLU A 7 -12.33 -11.40 -10.07
C GLU A 7 -11.40 -12.51 -9.56
N ALA A 8 -10.88 -13.35 -10.46
CA ALA A 8 -9.94 -14.42 -10.11
C ALA A 8 -8.64 -13.85 -9.52
N PHE A 9 -8.07 -12.82 -10.15
CA PHE A 9 -6.89 -12.13 -9.64
C PHE A 9 -7.15 -11.53 -8.24
N SER A 10 -8.23 -10.76 -8.09
CA SER A 10 -8.56 -10.09 -6.82
C SER A 10 -8.73 -11.09 -5.69
N ARG A 11 -9.44 -12.19 -5.94
CA ARG A 11 -9.59 -13.29 -4.97
C ARG A 11 -8.25 -13.87 -4.55
N SER A 12 -7.35 -14.14 -5.51
CA SER A 12 -6.02 -14.68 -5.19
C SER A 12 -5.19 -13.74 -4.32
N VAL A 13 -5.27 -12.43 -4.55
CA VAL A 13 -4.58 -11.41 -3.75
C VAL A 13 -5.18 -11.31 -2.36
N ILE A 14 -6.50 -11.25 -2.24
CA ILE A 14 -7.22 -11.18 -0.97
C ILE A 14 -6.86 -12.39 -0.09
N GLU A 15 -6.96 -13.61 -0.65
CA GLU A 15 -6.63 -14.84 0.06
C GLU A 15 -5.17 -14.87 0.53
N ASN A 16 -4.23 -14.33 -0.25
CA ASN A 16 -2.83 -14.28 0.16
C ASN A 16 -2.59 -13.25 1.28
N VAL A 17 -3.28 -12.10 1.24
CA VAL A 17 -3.21 -11.08 2.30
C VAL A 17 -3.84 -11.57 3.60
N GLU A 18 -4.96 -12.30 3.53
CA GLU A 18 -5.67 -12.88 4.67
C GLU A 18 -4.82 -13.88 5.48
N ARG A 19 -3.76 -14.46 4.88
CA ARG A 19 -2.78 -15.30 5.60
C ARG A 19 -2.01 -14.55 6.67
N VAL A 20 -1.90 -13.23 6.55
CA VAL A 20 -1.14 -12.36 7.48
C VAL A 20 -2.06 -11.39 8.22
N ILE A 21 -3.15 -10.95 7.57
CA ILE A 21 -4.11 -10.01 8.12
C ILE A 21 -5.42 -10.73 8.44
N VAL A 22 -5.63 -11.03 9.71
CA VAL A 22 -6.79 -11.81 10.17
C VAL A 22 -7.99 -10.90 10.43
N GLY A 23 -9.18 -11.30 9.94
CA GLY A 23 -10.45 -10.69 10.31
C GLY A 23 -10.71 -9.28 9.75
N LYS A 24 -9.98 -8.86 8.70
CA LYS A 24 -10.11 -7.53 8.08
C LYS A 24 -10.44 -7.61 6.58
N ARG A 25 -11.22 -8.61 6.16
CA ARG A 25 -11.54 -8.85 4.75
C ARG A 25 -12.10 -7.62 4.03
N GLU A 26 -13.08 -6.96 4.64
CA GLU A 26 -13.70 -5.75 4.09
C GLU A 26 -12.67 -4.64 3.82
N ALA A 27 -11.73 -4.43 4.74
CA ALA A 27 -10.66 -3.45 4.55
C ALA A 27 -9.72 -3.84 3.40
N ILE A 28 -9.42 -5.14 3.24
CA ILE A 28 -8.60 -5.64 2.12
C ILE A 28 -9.34 -5.39 0.79
N GLU A 29 -10.64 -5.70 0.73
CA GLU A 29 -11.48 -5.48 -0.46
C GLU A 29 -11.56 -3.99 -0.83
N LEU A 30 -11.77 -3.09 0.14
CA LEU A 30 -11.76 -1.64 -0.10
C LEU A 30 -10.42 -1.13 -0.62
N VAL A 31 -9.30 -1.65 -0.10
CA VAL A 31 -7.98 -1.28 -0.61
C VAL A 31 -7.77 -1.78 -2.04
N MET A 32 -8.27 -2.97 -2.39
CA MET A 32 -8.25 -3.47 -3.77
C MET A 32 -9.06 -2.59 -4.71
N VAL A 33 -10.24 -2.13 -4.28
CA VAL A 33 -11.06 -1.17 -5.03
C VAL A 33 -10.29 0.13 -5.26
N ALA A 34 -9.69 0.69 -4.20
CA ALA A 34 -8.89 1.90 -4.31
C ALA A 34 -7.71 1.72 -5.28
N LEU A 35 -7.03 0.56 -5.24
CA LEU A 35 -5.93 0.24 -6.17
C LEU A 35 -6.40 0.24 -7.63
N PHE A 36 -7.54 -0.40 -7.94
CA PHE A 36 -8.08 -0.43 -9.31
C PHE A 36 -8.57 0.93 -9.80
N CYS A 37 -8.96 1.81 -8.88
CA CYS A 37 -9.37 3.17 -9.18
C CYS A 37 -8.23 4.19 -9.15
N GLU A 38 -6.97 3.74 -8.97
CA GLU A 38 -5.80 4.63 -8.80
C GLU A 38 -5.97 5.64 -7.64
N GLY A 39 -6.73 5.25 -6.61
CA GLY A 39 -7.05 6.07 -5.45
C GLY A 39 -6.05 5.95 -4.29
N HIS A 40 -6.28 6.73 -3.25
CA HIS A 40 -5.53 6.70 -1.99
C HIS A 40 -6.40 6.18 -0.85
N VAL A 41 -5.79 5.48 0.10
CA VAL A 41 -6.48 4.94 1.28
C VAL A 41 -5.93 5.56 2.55
N LEU A 42 -6.84 6.11 3.36
CA LEU A 42 -6.57 6.46 4.75
C LEU A 42 -7.04 5.32 5.65
N ILE A 43 -6.15 4.78 6.49
CA ILE A 43 -6.48 3.69 7.41
C ILE A 43 -6.52 4.24 8.84
N GLU A 44 -7.72 4.49 9.33
CA GLU A 44 -7.97 4.86 10.73
C GLU A 44 -8.24 3.60 11.54
N ASP A 45 -7.37 3.31 12.50
CA ASP A 45 -7.54 2.20 13.42
C ASP A 45 -6.71 2.47 14.68
N VAL A 46 -6.84 1.66 15.72
CA VAL A 46 -6.01 1.75 16.92
C VAL A 46 -4.55 1.32 16.64
N PRO A 47 -3.54 1.85 17.36
CA PRO A 47 -2.15 1.42 17.18
C PRO A 47 -1.98 -0.10 17.36
N GLY A 48 -1.09 -0.71 16.57
CA GLY A 48 -0.73 -2.13 16.72
C GLY A 48 -1.59 -3.15 15.96
N VAL A 49 -2.69 -2.75 15.31
CA VAL A 49 -3.61 -3.66 14.58
C VAL A 49 -3.21 -3.97 13.13
N GLY A 50 -1.92 -3.91 12.83
CA GLY A 50 -1.42 -4.39 11.53
C GLY A 50 -1.65 -3.46 10.33
N LYS A 51 -1.99 -2.17 10.50
CA LYS A 51 -2.13 -1.20 9.40
C LYS A 51 -0.94 -1.18 8.43
N THR A 52 0.27 -1.12 8.97
CA THR A 52 1.51 -1.20 8.18
C THR A 52 1.66 -2.56 7.50
N MET A 53 1.25 -3.63 8.17
CA MET A 53 1.32 -4.99 7.64
C MET A 53 0.34 -5.19 6.49
N LEU A 54 -0.85 -4.59 6.54
CA LEU A 54 -1.83 -4.59 5.44
C LEU A 54 -1.23 -3.98 4.17
N ALA A 55 -0.66 -2.77 4.28
CA ALA A 55 -0.05 -2.10 3.14
C ALA A 55 1.16 -2.91 2.58
N ARG A 56 1.97 -3.49 3.47
CA ARG A 56 3.13 -4.30 3.09
C ARG A 56 2.72 -5.63 2.45
N SER A 57 1.76 -6.36 3.02
CA SER A 57 1.31 -7.66 2.50
C SER A 57 0.61 -7.50 1.16
N LEU A 58 -0.17 -6.44 0.96
CA LEU A 58 -0.73 -6.11 -0.34
C LEU A 58 0.37 -5.88 -1.37
N ALA A 59 1.32 -4.98 -1.09
CA ALA A 59 2.41 -4.66 -2.02
C ALA A 59 3.19 -5.90 -2.45
N ILE A 60 3.54 -6.78 -1.49
CA ILE A 60 4.22 -8.05 -1.79
C ILE A 60 3.34 -8.97 -2.65
N SER A 61 2.03 -9.05 -2.36
CA SER A 61 1.09 -9.92 -3.08
C SER A 61 0.91 -9.54 -4.55
N ILE A 62 1.11 -8.27 -4.89
CA ILE A 62 1.01 -7.76 -6.27
C ILE A 62 2.39 -7.49 -6.91
N GLY A 63 3.48 -7.88 -6.25
CA GLY A 63 4.84 -7.70 -6.77
C GLY A 63 5.36 -6.25 -6.77
N CYS A 64 4.76 -5.36 -5.97
CA CYS A 64 5.18 -3.98 -5.83
C CYS A 64 6.25 -3.78 -4.73
N SER A 65 6.99 -2.68 -4.82
CA SER A 65 7.85 -2.23 -3.73
C SER A 65 7.04 -1.59 -2.61
N PHE A 66 7.38 -1.89 -1.36
CA PHE A 66 6.82 -1.21 -0.20
C PHE A 66 7.83 -0.23 0.39
N LYS A 67 7.42 1.03 0.57
CA LYS A 67 8.17 2.06 1.30
C LYS A 67 7.29 2.62 2.40
N ARG A 68 7.87 2.79 3.59
CA ARG A 68 7.22 3.39 4.74
C ARG A 68 7.92 4.69 5.09
N LEU A 69 7.15 5.76 5.18
CA LEU A 69 7.61 7.04 5.71
C LEU A 69 6.83 7.33 7.00
N GLN A 70 7.55 7.62 8.08
CA GLN A 70 6.95 8.03 9.34
C GLN A 70 6.85 9.55 9.32
N CYS A 71 5.64 10.08 9.41
CA CYS A 71 5.46 11.52 9.63
C CYS A 71 5.93 11.87 11.05
N THR A 72 6.85 12.83 11.12
CA THR A 72 7.33 13.49 12.34
C THR A 72 6.97 14.97 12.24
N PRO A 73 6.86 15.71 13.37
CA PRO A 73 6.58 17.15 13.32
C PRO A 73 7.65 17.94 12.57
N ASP A 74 8.88 17.43 12.50
CA ASP A 74 10.02 18.08 11.85
C ASP A 74 10.20 17.69 10.37
N LEU A 75 9.34 16.81 9.83
CA LEU A 75 9.46 16.34 8.45
C LEU A 75 9.30 17.51 7.47
N LEU A 76 10.31 17.75 6.63
CA LEU A 76 10.27 18.77 5.59
C LEU A 76 9.79 18.19 4.25
N PRO A 77 9.17 18.99 3.37
CA PRO A 77 8.78 18.54 2.03
C PRO A 77 9.95 17.92 1.25
N ASN A 78 11.14 18.50 1.37
CA ASN A 78 12.36 18.03 0.72
C ASN A 78 12.82 16.64 1.18
N ASP A 79 12.42 16.19 2.38
CA ASP A 79 12.71 14.83 2.86
C ASP A 79 11.90 13.77 2.09
N VAL A 80 10.78 14.18 1.48
CA VAL A 80 9.89 13.32 0.69
C VAL A 80 10.19 13.43 -0.80
N THR A 81 10.33 14.65 -1.32
CA THR A 81 10.52 14.90 -2.76
C THR A 81 11.99 14.80 -3.19
N GLY A 82 12.92 14.88 -2.24
CA GLY A 82 14.36 14.97 -2.50
C GLY A 82 14.82 16.40 -2.82
N VAL A 83 16.13 16.54 -3.02
CA VAL A 83 16.81 17.80 -3.37
C VAL A 83 17.60 17.65 -4.65
N SER A 84 17.66 18.72 -5.46
CA SER A 84 18.51 18.76 -6.64
C SER A 84 19.95 19.11 -6.25
N ILE A 85 20.90 18.23 -6.57
CA ILE A 85 22.33 18.47 -6.35
C ILE A 85 22.97 18.76 -7.70
N TYR A 86 23.45 19.98 -7.89
CA TYR A 86 24.22 20.34 -9.07
C TYR A 86 25.59 19.65 -9.04
N ASN A 87 25.93 18.94 -10.11
CA ASN A 87 27.21 18.23 -10.25
C ASN A 87 28.09 18.93 -11.29
N GLN A 88 29.06 19.74 -10.85
CA GLN A 88 29.95 20.52 -11.74
C GLN A 88 30.82 19.70 -12.71
N LYS A 89 30.92 18.37 -12.53
CA LYS A 89 31.72 17.51 -13.41
C LYS A 89 31.00 17.12 -14.71
N THR A 90 29.72 17.45 -14.84
CA THR A 90 28.91 17.29 -16.05
C THR A 90 28.12 18.56 -16.30
#